data_AF-A0A7V2IC75-F1
#
_entry.id   AF-A0A7V2IC75-F1
#
_cell.length_a   1.000
_cell.length_b   1.000
_cell.length_c   1.000
_cell.angle_alpha   90.00
_cell.angle_beta   90.00
_cell.angle_gamma   90.00
#
_symmetry.space_group_name_H-M   'P 1'
#
loop_
_entity.id
_entity.type
_entity.pdbx_description
1 polymer ?
#
loop_
_entity_poly.entity_id
_entity_poly.type
_entity_poly.pdbx_seq_one_letter_code
_entity_poly.pdbx_strand_id
1 'polypeptide(L)' 'MAYRDVNVAEDPAAREELVRLTGQMAVPVIVVDGQVVVGFDRARLQRLLATP' A
#
# COMPACT_ATOMS: atom_id res chain seq x y z
N MET A 1 -4.59 -0.26 15.52
CA MET A 1 -3.87 -0.83 14.36
C MET A 1 -2.57 -0.08 14.21
N ALA A 2 -1.44 -0.78 14.20
CA ALA A 2 -0.17 -0.19 13.83
C ALA A 2 -0.11 -0.08 12.31
N TYR A 3 0.45 1.01 11.80
CA TYR A 3 0.78 1.16 10.39
C TYR A 3 2.20 1.70 10.27
N ARG A 4 2.81 1.47 9.11
CA ARG A 4 4.10 2.05 8.74
C ARG A 4 3.91 2.88 7.49
N ASP A 5 4.31 4.14 7.55
CA ASP A 5 4.43 4.99 6.38
C ASP A 5 5.82 4.83 5.77
N VAL A 6 5.89 4.80 4.45
CA VAL A 6 7.13 4.60 3.69
C VAL A 6 7.17 5.58 2.54
N ASN A 7 8.08 6.54 2.62
CA ASN A 7 8.34 7.47 1.53
C ASN A 7 9.22 6.82 0.46
N VAL A 8 8.59 6.31 -0.61
CA VAL A 8 9.28 5.66 -1.73
C VAL A 8 10.18 6.60 -2.55
N ALA A 9 10.06 7.93 -2.36
CA ALA A 9 11.00 8.88 -2.98
C ALA A 9 12.37 8.86 -2.29
N GLU A 10 12.41 8.50 -1.01
CA GLU A 10 13.63 8.47 -0.18
C GLU A 10 14.17 7.04 0.01
N ASP A 11 13.35 6.02 -0.25
CA ASP A 11 13.72 4.61 -0.14
C ASP A 11 13.65 3.91 -1.51
N PRO A 12 14.79 3.72 -2.20
CA PRO A 12 14.86 3.04 -3.48
C PRO A 12 14.37 1.59 -3.44
N ALA A 13 14.59 0.88 -2.31
CA ALA A 13 14.19 -0.52 -2.18
C ALA A 13 12.66 -0.64 -2.07
N ALA A 14 12.03 0.26 -1.30
CA ALA A 14 10.57 0.35 -1.22
C ALA A 14 9.94 0.72 -2.56
N ARG A 15 10.61 1.58 -3.34
CA ARG A 15 10.17 1.93 -4.70
C ARG A 15 10.19 0.73 -5.64
N GLU A 16 11.26 -0.06 -5.62
CA GLU A 16 11.33 -1.30 -6.39
C GLU A 16 10.28 -2.32 -5.95
N GLU A 17 10.04 -2.43 -4.64
CA GLU A 17 8.98 -3.28 -4.10
C GLU A 17 7.59 -2.85 -4.59
N LEU A 18 7.31 -1.56 -4.59
CA LEU A 18 6.07 -0.99 -5.12
C LEU A 18 5.84 -1.43 -6.57
N VAL A 19 6.87 -1.32 -7.43
CA VAL A 19 6.78 -1.77 -8.84
C VAL A 19 6.55 -3.26 -8.94
N ARG A 20 7.29 -4.07 -8.15
CA ARG A 20 7.11 -5.53 -8.15
C ARG A 20 5.70 -5.94 -7.74
N LEU A 21 5.12 -5.26 -6.74
CA LEU A 21 3.79 -5.57 -6.22
C LEU A 21 2.66 -5.10 -7.13
N THR A 22 2.82 -3.96 -7.81
CA THR A 22 1.71 -3.27 -8.49
C THR A 22 1.86 -3.17 -10.01
N GLY A 23 3.04 -3.45 -10.56
CA GLY A 23 3.40 -3.25 -11.96
C GLY A 23 3.50 -1.78 -12.39
N GLN A 24 3.41 -0.84 -11.45
CA GLN A 24 3.37 0.60 -11.73
C GLN A 24 4.16 1.39 -10.69
N MET A 25 4.34 2.69 -10.94
CA MET A 25 5.04 3.64 -10.05
C MET A 25 4.07 4.59 -9.34
N ALA A 26 2.76 4.30 -9.36
CA ALA A 26 1.74 5.17 -8.84
C ALA A 26 1.63 5.05 -7.32
N VAL A 27 1.52 6.20 -6.64
CA VAL A 27 1.25 6.32 -5.20
C VAL A 27 -0.07 7.06 -4.98
N PRO A 28 -0.75 6.89 -3.84
CA PRO A 28 -0.42 5.98 -2.73
C PRO A 28 -0.66 4.50 -3.07
N VAL A 29 0.04 3.59 -2.40
CA VAL A 29 -0.22 2.15 -2.40
C VAL A 29 -0.35 1.72 -0.95
N ILE A 30 -1.44 1.04 -0.62
CA ILE A 30 -1.75 0.61 0.75
C ILE A 30 -1.78 -0.92 0.75
N VAL A 31 -1.04 -1.52 1.68
CA VAL A 31 -1.02 -2.98 1.88
C VAL A 31 -1.63 -3.29 3.24
N VAL A 32 -2.70 -4.09 3.25
CA VAL A 32 -3.37 -4.55 4.47
C VAL A 32 -3.37 -6.07 4.45
N ASP A 33 -2.70 -6.71 5.40
CA ASP A 33 -2.60 -8.18 5.48
C ASP A 33 -2.20 -8.84 4.15
N GLY A 34 -1.24 -8.24 3.45
CA GLY A 34 -0.77 -8.70 2.13
C GLY A 34 -1.70 -8.36 0.95
N GLN A 35 -2.87 -7.77 1.20
CA GLN A 35 -3.77 -7.27 0.15
C GLN A 35 -3.34 -5.88 -0.31
N VAL A 36 -3.08 -5.73 -1.60
CA VAL A 36 -2.62 -4.48 -2.21
C VAL A 36 -3.80 -3.66 -2.74
N VAL A 37 -3.83 -2.38 -2.36
CA VAL A 37 -4.75 -1.34 -2.86
C VAL A 37 -3.93 -0.23 -3.49
N VAL A 38 -4.10 -0.02 -4.80
CA VAL A 38 -3.47 1.09 -5.52
C VAL A 38 -4.41 2.29 -5.49
N GLY A 39 -3.87 3.46 -5.16
CA GLY A 39 -4.64 4.67 -4.89
C GLY A 39 -5.37 4.61 -3.55
N PHE A 40 -6.39 5.45 -3.42
CA PHE A 40 -7.21 5.51 -2.22
C PHE A 40 -8.64 5.03 -2.51
N ASP A 41 -8.99 3.85 -2.02
CA ASP A 41 -10.35 3.30 -2.06
C ASP A 41 -10.89 3.11 -0.64
N ARG A 42 -11.68 4.08 -0.17
CA ARG A 42 -12.25 4.07 1.18
C ARG A 42 -13.11 2.83 1.44
N ALA A 43 -13.94 2.41 0.49
CA ALA A 43 -14.88 1.32 0.70
C ALA A 43 -14.14 -0.02 0.82
N ARG A 44 -13.11 -0.24 -0.02
CA ARG A 44 -12.25 -1.42 0.05
C ARG A 44 -11.44 -1.44 1.34
N LEU A 45 -10.83 -0.32 1.72
CA LEU A 45 -10.05 -0.22 2.95
C LEU A 45 -10.91 -0.49 4.19
N GLN A 46 -12.14 0.03 4.24
CA GLN A 46 -13.08 -0.25 5.33
C GLN A 46 -13.36 -1.76 5.47
N ARG A 47 -13.53 -2.48 4.36
CA ARG A 47 -13.74 -3.95 4.40
C ARG A 47 -12.50 -4.69 4.88
N LEU A 48 -11.31 -4.30 4.42
CA LEU A 48 -10.05 -4.93 4.81
C LEU A 48 -9.71 -4.70 6.28
N LEU A 49 -10.03 -3.52 6.81
CA LEU A 49 -9.74 -3.13 8.19
C LEU A 49 -10.87 -3.47 9.18
N ALA A 50 -12.01 -4.02 8.72
CA ALA A 50 -13.12 -4.40 9.59
C ALA A 50 -12.88 -5.70 10.38
N THR A 51 -11.76 -6.39 10.13
CA THR A 51 -11.38 -7.61 10.85
C THR A 51 -10.97 -7.27 12.30
N PRO A 52 -11.51 -7.97 13.32
CA PRO A 52 -11.23 -7.72 14.74
C PRO A 52 -9.80 -8.06 15.17
#